data_AF-A0A949P7U7-F1
#
_entry.id   AF-A0A949P7U7-F1
#
_cell.length_a   1.000
_cell.length_b   1.000
_cell.length_c   1.000
_cell.angle_alpha   90.00
_cell.angle_beta   90.00
_cell.angle_gamma   90.00
#
_symmetry.space_group_name_H-M   'P 1'
#
loop_
_entity.id
_entity.type
_entity.pdbx_description
1 polymer ?
#
loop_
_entity_poly.entity_id
_entity_poly.type
_entity_poly.pdbx_seq_one_letter_code
_entity_poly.pdbx_strand_id
1 'polypeptide(L)'
;TERLLIASKGRFDRVGRGQSGVATIPGDEFMEATLDVWEIPAESATRVGHPAPFPVALVERCVQLFTYEGDVILDPFMGSGTTAVAAVNTGRQYVGYDTDAGYVRQARERVGSLAPESPRDRRTLKELSKVLLADAGYSDVEENARISPGVTVSFRALGPDGVTRLFEMGGTHTPARPGLSRIDAVWRTIAKAAIANIDRGAATLIVLTSGTVRGGPLAAAMADAGPIETVIDVTRDDAVERLLSANTER
;
A
#
# COMPACT_ATOMS: atom_id res chain seq x y z
N THR A 1 -22.96 -8.98 5.49
CA THR A 1 -21.97 -9.44 4.50
C THR A 1 -22.52 -9.14 3.12
N GLU A 2 -21.83 -8.29 2.37
CA GLU A 2 -22.12 -8.04 0.96
C GLU A 2 -21.36 -9.04 0.10
N ARG A 3 -21.86 -9.34 -1.11
CA ARG A 3 -21.22 -10.29 -2.04
C ARG A 3 -20.95 -9.60 -3.36
N LEU A 4 -19.72 -9.71 -3.86
CA LEU A 4 -19.35 -9.25 -5.19
C LEU A 4 -19.41 -10.43 -6.17
N LEU A 5 -20.20 -10.29 -7.23
CA LEU A 5 -20.24 -11.25 -8.34
C LEU A 5 -19.52 -10.65 -9.54
N ILE A 6 -18.53 -11.38 -10.05
CA ILE A 6 -17.74 -10.93 -11.20
C ILE A 6 -18.00 -11.88 -12.35
N ALA A 7 -18.46 -11.34 -13.48
CA ALA A 7 -18.74 -12.08 -14.69
C ALA A 7 -17.93 -11.50 -15.86
N SER A 8 -17.38 -12.37 -16.70
CA SER A 8 -16.70 -11.98 -17.93
C SER A 8 -17.29 -12.78 -19.10
N LYS A 9 -17.42 -12.13 -20.26
CA LYS A 9 -17.83 -12.81 -21.49
C LYS A 9 -16.61 -13.53 -22.07
N GLY A 10 -16.59 -14.86 -21.92
CA GLY A 10 -15.53 -15.72 -22.43
C GLY A 10 -14.43 -15.93 -21.41
N ARG A 11 -13.18 -15.86 -21.87
CA ARG A 11 -11.98 -16.11 -21.07
C ARG A 11 -11.60 -14.86 -20.28
N PHE A 12 -11.14 -15.06 -19.04
CA PHE A 12 -10.75 -13.96 -18.15
C PHE A 12 -9.39 -13.36 -18.55
N ASP A 13 -8.59 -14.16 -19.26
CA ASP A 13 -7.38 -13.77 -19.97
C ASP A 13 -7.75 -12.90 -21.18
N ARG A 14 -7.52 -11.58 -21.08
CA ARG A 14 -7.62 -10.63 -22.21
C ARG A 14 -6.42 -10.80 -23.16
N VAL A 15 -6.17 -12.01 -23.64
CA VAL A 15 -5.18 -12.31 -24.69
C VAL A 15 -5.89 -12.13 -26.03
N GLY A 16 -5.74 -10.97 -26.66
CA GLY A 16 -6.36 -10.75 -27.97
C GLY A 16 -6.29 -9.34 -28.55
N ARG A 17 -5.87 -8.34 -27.78
CA ARG A 17 -5.47 -7.04 -28.32
C ARG A 17 -3.97 -6.94 -28.06
N GLY A 18 -3.15 -6.73 -29.07
CA GLY A 18 -1.69 -6.61 -28.96
C GLY A 18 -1.19 -5.39 -28.15
N GLN A 19 -1.99 -4.91 -27.21
CA GLN A 19 -1.71 -3.84 -26.26
C GLN A 19 -1.92 -4.45 -24.87
N SER A 20 -0.83 -4.76 -24.17
CA SER A 20 -0.90 -5.02 -22.74
C SER A 20 -1.35 -3.71 -22.09
N GLY A 21 -2.57 -3.68 -21.53
CA GLY A 21 -3.01 -2.53 -20.75
C GLY A 21 -2.05 -2.28 -19.57
N VAL A 22 -2.02 -1.04 -19.10
CA VAL A 22 -1.15 -0.67 -17.97
C VAL A 22 -1.90 -0.93 -16.67
N ALA A 23 -1.44 -1.90 -15.88
CA ALA A 23 -1.90 -2.08 -14.51
C ALA A 23 -1.36 -0.94 -13.64
N THR A 24 -2.23 -0.30 -12.87
CA THR A 24 -1.86 0.82 -12.00
C THR A 24 -1.78 0.45 -10.53
N ILE A 25 -2.22 -0.76 -10.16
CA ILE A 25 -2.13 -1.29 -8.81
C ILE A 25 -0.72 -1.87 -8.57
N PRO A 26 0.00 -1.45 -7.52
CA PRO A 26 1.26 -2.07 -7.12
C PRO A 26 1.09 -3.56 -6.82
N GLY A 27 2.16 -4.36 -7.00
CA GLY A 27 2.08 -5.81 -6.86
C GLY A 27 1.71 -6.29 -5.45
N ASP A 28 2.19 -5.61 -4.41
CA ASP A 28 1.85 -5.90 -3.01
C ASP A 28 0.40 -5.52 -2.69
N GLU A 29 -0.07 -4.38 -3.20
CA GLU A 29 -1.48 -3.98 -3.10
C GLU A 29 -2.40 -4.96 -3.85
N PHE A 30 -1.98 -5.45 -5.02
CA PHE A 30 -2.74 -6.45 -5.79
C PHE A 30 -2.93 -7.73 -5.00
N MET A 31 -1.85 -8.28 -4.42
CA MET A 31 -1.93 -9.50 -3.62
C MET A 31 -2.89 -9.34 -2.43
N GLU A 32 -2.85 -8.18 -1.75
CA GLU A 32 -3.79 -7.88 -0.67
C GLU A 32 -5.25 -7.77 -1.15
N ALA A 33 -5.47 -7.12 -2.29
CA ALA A 33 -6.80 -6.93 -2.85
C ALA A 33 -7.43 -8.27 -3.33
N THR A 34 -6.64 -9.30 -3.60
CA THR A 34 -7.14 -10.63 -4.00
C THR A 34 -7.60 -11.53 -2.85
N LEU A 35 -7.45 -11.10 -1.59
CA LEU A 35 -7.94 -11.86 -0.43
C LEU A 35 -9.48 -11.85 -0.37
N ASP A 36 -10.07 -12.91 0.19
CA ASP A 36 -11.53 -13.10 0.23
C ASP A 36 -12.27 -12.16 1.21
N VAL A 37 -11.55 -11.57 2.17
CA VAL A 37 -12.12 -10.70 3.19
C VAL A 37 -11.56 -9.29 3.04
N TRP A 38 -12.43 -8.34 2.72
CA TRP A 38 -12.09 -6.93 2.63
C TRP A 38 -12.66 -6.14 3.80
N GLU A 39 -11.77 -5.49 4.54
CA GLU A 39 -12.16 -4.59 5.61
C GLU A 39 -12.11 -3.15 5.10
N ILE A 40 -13.26 -2.62 4.72
CA ILE A 40 -13.42 -1.27 4.17
C ILE A 40 -14.35 -0.48 5.10
N PRO A 41 -13.93 0.68 5.62
CA PRO A 41 -14.79 1.53 6.43
C PRO A 41 -16.01 2.00 5.63
N ALA A 42 -17.18 2.04 6.28
CA ALA A 42 -18.39 2.56 5.66
C ALA A 42 -18.28 4.08 5.42
N GLU A 43 -18.88 4.57 4.33
CA GLU A 43 -19.00 6.01 4.09
C GLU A 43 -20.10 6.62 4.97
N SER A 44 -19.89 7.85 5.40
CA SER A 44 -20.89 8.58 6.19
C SER A 44 -22.03 9.06 5.27
N ALA A 45 -23.22 8.51 5.46
CA ALA A 45 -24.44 8.92 4.73
C ALA A 45 -24.72 10.43 4.84
N THR A 46 -24.41 11.03 6.00
CA THR A 46 -24.56 12.47 6.27
C THR A 46 -23.60 13.35 5.46
N ARG A 47 -22.41 12.85 5.11
CA ARG A 47 -21.41 13.57 4.30
C ARG A 47 -21.70 13.52 2.80
N VAL A 48 -22.38 12.47 2.34
CA VAL A 48 -22.66 12.23 0.90
C VAL A 48 -24.06 12.69 0.50
N GLY A 49 -24.98 12.91 1.45
CA GLY A 49 -26.36 13.31 1.13
C GLY A 49 -27.16 12.22 0.41
N HIS A 50 -26.74 10.97 0.53
CA HIS A 50 -27.42 9.79 -0.03
C HIS A 50 -27.75 8.82 1.10
N PRO A 51 -28.92 8.15 1.10
CA PRO A 51 -29.33 7.27 2.21
C PRO A 51 -28.41 6.05 2.41
N ALA A 52 -27.75 5.59 1.35
CA ALA A 52 -26.89 4.40 1.37
C ALA A 52 -25.81 4.43 0.27
N PRO A 53 -24.76 5.27 0.38
CA PRO A 53 -23.65 5.26 -0.58
C PRO A 53 -22.72 4.08 -0.28
N PHE A 54 -22.43 3.25 -1.30
CA PHE A 54 -21.31 2.31 -1.20
C PHE A 54 -19.98 3.08 -1.04
N PRO A 55 -19.01 2.55 -0.28
CA PRO A 55 -17.71 3.19 -0.14
C PRO A 55 -16.97 3.32 -1.47
N VAL A 56 -16.37 4.49 -1.73
CA VAL A 56 -15.57 4.72 -2.95
C VAL A 56 -14.41 3.72 -3.02
N ALA A 57 -13.75 3.46 -1.89
CA ALA A 57 -12.65 2.50 -1.79
C ALA A 57 -13.02 1.07 -2.22
N LEU A 58 -14.28 0.65 -2.03
CA LEU A 58 -14.76 -0.65 -2.51
C LEU A 58 -14.79 -0.68 -4.04
N VAL A 59 -15.33 0.36 -4.66
CA VAL A 59 -15.40 0.45 -6.11
C VAL A 59 -14.00 0.59 -6.70
N GLU A 60 -13.15 1.47 -6.15
CA GLU A 60 -11.75 1.63 -6.57
C GLU A 60 -11.00 0.29 -6.58
N ARG A 61 -11.15 -0.53 -5.53
CA ARG A 61 -10.53 -1.85 -5.46
C ARG A 61 -10.99 -2.75 -6.61
N CYS A 62 -12.29 -2.81 -6.88
CA CYS A 62 -12.82 -3.57 -8.02
C CYS A 62 -12.27 -3.05 -9.36
N VAL A 63 -12.22 -1.74 -9.53
CA VAL A 63 -11.68 -1.10 -10.74
C VAL A 63 -10.21 -1.48 -10.94
N GLN A 64 -9.42 -1.40 -9.87
CA GLN A 64 -8.00 -1.77 -9.91
C GLN A 64 -7.77 -3.25 -10.26
N LEU A 65 -8.60 -4.15 -9.74
CA LEU A 65 -8.46 -5.59 -9.98
C LEU A 65 -8.87 -6.02 -11.40
N PHE A 66 -9.85 -5.35 -12.01
CA PHE A 66 -10.52 -5.87 -13.22
C PHE A 66 -10.40 -4.97 -14.46
N THR A 67 -9.68 -3.85 -14.38
CA THR A 67 -9.51 -2.91 -15.49
C THR A 67 -8.09 -2.36 -15.55
N TYR A 68 -7.70 -1.84 -16.71
CA TYR A 68 -6.42 -1.14 -16.90
C TYR A 68 -6.61 0.38 -16.91
N GLU A 69 -5.50 1.12 -16.81
CA GLU A 69 -5.48 2.56 -17.03
C GLU A 69 -6.17 2.93 -18.35
N GLY A 70 -7.04 3.93 -18.32
CA GLY A 70 -7.78 4.40 -19.48
C GLY A 70 -8.96 3.50 -19.93
N ASP A 71 -9.19 2.34 -19.31
CA ASP A 71 -10.40 1.55 -19.58
C ASP A 71 -11.67 2.35 -19.25
N VAL A 72 -12.77 2.01 -19.92
CA VAL A 72 -14.09 2.64 -19.70
C VAL A 72 -14.94 1.78 -18.78
N ILE A 73 -15.47 2.40 -17.73
CA ILE A 73 -16.38 1.79 -16.75
C ILE A 73 -17.81 2.22 -17.05
N LEU A 74 -18.72 1.26 -17.18
CA LEU A 74 -20.15 1.52 -17.32
C LEU A 74 -20.87 1.25 -15.99
N ASP A 75 -21.57 2.26 -15.48
CA ASP A 75 -22.51 2.10 -14.37
C ASP A 75 -23.93 2.53 -14.77
N PRO A 76 -24.86 1.57 -14.98
CA PRO A 76 -26.23 1.88 -15.37
C PRO A 76 -27.11 2.40 -14.21
N PHE A 77 -26.58 2.44 -12.98
CA PHE A 77 -27.29 2.89 -11.77
C PHE A 77 -26.38 3.83 -10.96
N MET A 78 -25.93 4.91 -11.61
CA MET A 78 -24.85 5.80 -11.14
C MET A 78 -25.11 6.44 -9.77
N GLY A 79 -26.39 6.71 -9.42
CA GLY A 79 -26.77 7.40 -8.20
C GLY A 79 -25.96 8.69 -7.99
N SER A 80 -25.46 8.88 -6.77
CA SER A 80 -24.63 10.04 -6.39
C SER A 80 -23.19 10.03 -6.93
N GLY A 81 -22.84 9.10 -7.82
CA GLY A 81 -21.58 9.14 -8.57
C GLY A 81 -20.40 8.40 -7.97
N THR A 82 -20.59 7.46 -7.04
CA THR A 82 -19.48 6.70 -6.42
C THR A 82 -18.58 6.04 -7.47
N THR A 83 -19.16 5.41 -8.50
CA THR A 83 -18.40 4.75 -9.57
C THR A 83 -17.63 5.75 -10.43
N ALA A 84 -18.21 6.92 -10.71
CA ALA A 84 -17.53 7.97 -11.46
C ALA A 84 -16.31 8.52 -10.69
N VAL A 85 -16.46 8.76 -9.39
CA VAL A 85 -15.34 9.18 -8.52
C VAL A 85 -14.23 8.13 -8.52
N ALA A 86 -14.58 6.86 -8.29
CA ALA A 86 -13.61 5.77 -8.30
C ALA A 86 -12.89 5.63 -9.65
N ALA A 87 -13.61 5.81 -10.77
CA ALA A 87 -13.01 5.80 -12.10
C ALA A 87 -11.97 6.92 -12.25
N VAL A 88 -12.33 8.15 -11.85
CA VAL A 88 -11.42 9.31 -11.94
C VAL A 88 -10.18 9.12 -11.08
N ASN A 89 -10.35 8.75 -9.80
CA ASN A 89 -9.23 8.52 -8.87
C ASN A 89 -8.27 7.43 -9.35
N THR A 90 -8.76 6.47 -10.14
CA THR A 90 -7.96 5.37 -10.65
C THR A 90 -7.49 5.60 -12.09
N GLY A 91 -7.75 6.75 -12.71
CA GLY A 91 -7.33 7.04 -14.09
C GLY A 91 -8.09 6.22 -15.14
N ARG A 92 -9.34 5.83 -14.87
CA ARG A 92 -10.27 5.21 -15.82
C ARG A 92 -11.25 6.25 -16.36
N GLN A 93 -11.80 5.96 -17.53
CA GLN A 93 -12.93 6.69 -18.08
C GLN A 93 -14.23 6.08 -17.54
N TYR A 94 -15.33 6.83 -17.54
CA TYR A 94 -16.62 6.29 -17.12
C TYR A 94 -17.78 6.78 -17.99
N VAL A 95 -18.82 5.96 -18.03
CA VAL A 95 -20.14 6.28 -18.56
C VAL A 95 -21.14 5.83 -17.52
N GLY A 96 -22.15 6.65 -17.24
CA GLY A 96 -23.24 6.17 -16.42
C GLY A 96 -24.55 6.84 -16.60
N TYR A 97 -25.56 6.13 -16.12
CA TYR A 97 -26.96 6.45 -16.29
C TYR A 97 -27.64 6.45 -14.92
N ASP A 98 -28.58 7.37 -14.75
CA ASP A 98 -29.53 7.36 -13.64
C ASP A 98 -30.81 8.05 -14.13
N THR A 99 -31.97 7.62 -13.62
CA THR A 99 -33.26 8.21 -13.99
C THR A 99 -33.57 9.46 -13.17
N ASP A 100 -32.93 9.65 -12.01
CA ASP A 100 -33.08 10.82 -11.16
C ASP A 100 -32.12 11.94 -11.58
N ALA A 101 -32.68 13.02 -12.13
CA ALA A 101 -31.89 14.18 -12.56
C ALA A 101 -31.15 14.88 -11.39
N GLY A 102 -31.63 14.76 -10.16
CA GLY A 102 -30.96 15.23 -8.95
C GLY A 102 -29.67 14.48 -8.68
N TYR A 103 -29.71 13.15 -8.73
CA TYR A 103 -28.51 12.32 -8.59
C TYR A 103 -27.49 12.57 -9.71
N VAL A 104 -27.96 12.71 -10.95
CA VAL A 104 -27.07 13.06 -12.07
C VAL A 104 -26.36 14.41 -11.83
N ARG A 105 -27.06 15.43 -11.32
CA ARG A 105 -26.42 16.71 -10.97
C ARG A 105 -25.38 16.54 -9.86
N GLN A 106 -25.75 15.84 -8.79
CA GLN A 106 -24.85 15.60 -7.66
C GLN A 106 -23.59 14.83 -8.08
N ALA A 107 -23.72 13.80 -8.90
CA ALA A 107 -22.60 13.04 -9.44
C ALA A 107 -21.65 13.94 -10.26
N ARG A 108 -22.20 14.83 -11.10
CA ARG A 108 -21.40 15.78 -11.90
C ARG A 108 -20.65 16.78 -11.02
N GLU A 109 -21.31 17.35 -10.01
CA GLU A 109 -20.68 18.28 -9.05
C GLU A 109 -19.56 17.59 -8.27
N ARG A 110 -19.81 16.35 -7.82
CA ARG A 110 -18.83 15.56 -7.08
C ARG A 110 -17.59 15.26 -7.91
N VAL A 111 -17.76 14.88 -9.18
CA VAL A 111 -16.62 14.64 -10.09
C VAL A 111 -15.92 15.94 -10.46
N GLY A 112 -16.67 17.01 -10.76
CA GLY A 112 -16.12 18.31 -11.14
C GLY A 112 -15.32 19.01 -10.03
N SER A 113 -15.52 18.61 -8.78
CA SER A 113 -14.75 19.11 -7.62
C SER A 113 -13.52 18.29 -7.27
N LEU A 114 -13.28 17.17 -7.97
CA LEU A 114 -12.04 16.41 -7.80
C LEU A 114 -10.87 17.21 -8.34
N ALA A 115 -9.84 17.40 -7.51
CA ALA A 115 -8.56 17.88 -7.99
C ALA A 115 -7.94 16.81 -8.90
N PRO A 116 -7.20 17.19 -9.95
CA PRO A 116 -6.39 16.22 -10.68
C PRO A 116 -5.42 15.56 -9.69
N GLU A 117 -5.61 14.26 -9.43
CA GLU A 117 -4.66 13.52 -8.61
C GLU A 117 -3.31 13.47 -9.33
N SER A 118 -2.24 13.73 -8.58
CA SER A 118 -0.90 13.40 -9.02
C SER A 118 -0.84 11.89 -9.30
N PRO A 119 -0.13 11.44 -10.36
CA PRO A 119 0.04 10.03 -10.61
C PRO A 119 0.55 9.35 -9.35
N ARG A 120 -0.20 8.35 -8.86
CA ARG A 120 0.25 7.55 -7.71
C ARG A 120 1.59 6.91 -8.02
N ASP A 121 2.45 6.89 -7.00
CA ASP A 121 3.65 6.08 -7.06
C ASP A 121 3.25 4.61 -7.20
N ARG A 122 3.69 3.98 -8.29
CA ARG A 122 3.34 2.59 -8.62
C ARG A 122 4.37 1.59 -8.06
N ARG A 123 5.41 2.09 -7.40
CA ARG A 123 6.45 1.26 -6.81
C ARG A 123 5.92 0.53 -5.59
N THR A 124 6.26 -0.74 -5.49
CA THR A 124 6.05 -1.56 -4.29
C THR A 124 6.89 -1.04 -3.11
N LEU A 125 6.54 -1.41 -1.88
CA LEU A 125 7.38 -1.11 -0.71
C LEU A 125 8.83 -1.56 -0.89
N LYS A 126 9.04 -2.69 -1.58
CA LYS A 126 10.36 -3.24 -1.90
C LYS A 126 11.16 -2.32 -2.83
N GLU A 127 10.54 -1.83 -3.90
CA GLU A 127 11.20 -0.94 -4.85
C GLU A 127 11.52 0.41 -4.20
N LEU A 128 10.58 0.98 -3.43
CA LEU A 128 10.81 2.18 -2.65
C LEU A 128 11.97 2.01 -1.66
N SER A 129 11.99 0.90 -0.94
CA SER A 129 13.07 0.56 0.00
C SER A 129 14.43 0.47 -0.69
N LYS A 130 14.50 -0.15 -1.87
CA LYS A 130 15.76 -0.25 -2.63
C LYS A 130 16.26 1.11 -3.11
N VAL A 131 15.37 1.98 -3.56
CA VAL A 131 15.72 3.36 -3.95
C VAL A 131 16.24 4.11 -2.73
N LEU A 132 15.53 4.06 -1.60
CA LEU A 132 15.97 4.69 -0.35
C LEU A 132 17.36 4.20 0.10
N LEU A 133 17.61 2.89 0.06
CA LEU A 133 18.90 2.32 0.42
C LEU A 133 20.02 2.83 -0.50
N ALA A 134 19.77 2.86 -1.81
CA ALA A 134 20.75 3.37 -2.78
C ALA A 134 21.03 4.86 -2.56
N ASP A 135 19.99 5.68 -2.37
CA ASP A 135 20.11 7.13 -2.14
C ASP A 135 20.82 7.45 -0.82
N ALA A 136 20.67 6.60 0.20
CA ALA A 136 21.41 6.68 1.45
C ALA A 136 22.83 6.07 1.39
N GLY A 137 23.29 5.61 0.22
CA GLY A 137 24.65 5.10 0.02
C GLY A 137 24.88 3.67 0.52
N TYR A 138 23.83 2.87 0.74
CA TYR A 138 23.98 1.46 1.04
C TYR A 138 24.38 0.68 -0.22
N SER A 139 25.27 -0.29 -0.03
CA SER A 139 25.79 -1.18 -1.08
C SER A 139 25.61 -2.65 -0.68
N ASP A 140 25.93 -3.58 -1.57
CA ASP A 140 25.83 -5.03 -1.34
C ASP A 140 24.45 -5.48 -0.80
N VAL A 141 23.38 -4.93 -1.38
CA VAL A 141 22.00 -5.20 -0.95
C VAL A 141 21.58 -6.62 -1.33
N GLU A 142 21.62 -7.52 -0.35
CA GLU A 142 21.12 -8.89 -0.45
C GLU A 142 19.65 -8.95 -0.03
N GLU A 143 18.79 -9.40 -0.94
CA GLU A 143 17.37 -9.59 -0.68
C GLU A 143 17.08 -10.95 -0.02
N ASN A 144 16.07 -11.00 0.85
CA ASN A 144 15.65 -12.22 1.56
C ASN A 144 16.79 -12.88 2.36
N ALA A 145 17.69 -12.05 2.92
CA ALA A 145 18.86 -12.51 3.63
C ALA A 145 18.47 -13.41 4.81
N ARG A 146 19.04 -14.62 4.85
CA ARG A 146 18.81 -15.57 5.95
C ARG A 146 19.57 -15.14 7.19
N ILE A 147 18.88 -15.04 8.32
CA ILE A 147 19.46 -14.67 9.62
C ILE A 147 19.56 -15.86 10.57
N SER A 148 18.59 -16.78 10.52
CA SER A 148 18.48 -17.98 11.35
C SER A 148 17.79 -19.10 10.55
N PRO A 149 17.87 -20.39 10.94
CA PRO A 149 17.08 -21.43 10.28
C PRO A 149 15.59 -21.12 10.24
N GLY A 150 15.04 -20.97 9.03
CA GLY A 150 13.63 -20.65 8.81
C GLY A 150 13.28 -19.16 8.93
N VAL A 151 14.26 -18.28 9.19
CA VAL A 151 14.00 -16.83 9.36
C VAL A 151 14.86 -16.00 8.40
N THR A 152 14.17 -15.19 7.61
CA THR A 152 14.78 -14.22 6.68
C THR A 152 14.34 -12.80 7.03
N VAL A 153 15.23 -11.86 6.73
CA VAL A 153 14.91 -10.43 6.69
C VAL A 153 14.84 -9.97 5.25
N SER A 154 14.15 -8.87 5.01
CA SER A 154 13.92 -8.33 3.66
C SER A 154 15.21 -7.95 2.97
N PHE A 155 16.12 -7.25 3.66
CA PHE A 155 17.43 -6.90 3.13
C PHE A 155 18.55 -7.05 4.16
N ARG A 156 19.74 -7.35 3.67
CA ARG A 156 21.02 -7.12 4.34
C ARG A 156 21.86 -6.22 3.43
N ALA A 157 22.41 -5.14 3.96
CA ALA A 157 23.17 -4.18 3.15
C ALA A 157 24.32 -3.56 3.94
N LEU A 158 25.40 -3.21 3.23
CA LEU A 158 26.57 -2.52 3.76
C LEU A 158 26.32 -1.01 3.77
N GLY A 159 26.36 -0.38 4.95
CA GLY A 159 26.19 1.06 5.08
C GLY A 159 27.40 1.87 4.59
N PRO A 160 27.23 3.17 4.35
CA PRO A 160 28.32 4.07 3.94
C PRO A 160 29.42 4.21 5.02
N ASP A 161 29.13 3.84 6.25
CA ASP A 161 30.06 3.74 7.38
C ASP A 161 30.83 2.40 7.44
N GLY A 162 30.59 1.49 6.48
CA GLY A 162 31.20 0.17 6.44
C GLY A 162 30.55 -0.86 7.37
N VAL A 163 29.40 -0.54 7.99
CA VAL A 163 28.70 -1.46 8.89
C VAL A 163 27.53 -2.14 8.17
N THR A 164 27.52 -3.47 8.18
CA THR A 164 26.42 -4.26 7.63
C THR A 164 25.19 -4.18 8.54
N ARG A 165 24.05 -3.81 7.95
CA ARG A 165 22.76 -3.68 8.65
C ARG A 165 21.69 -4.60 8.08
N LEU A 166 20.70 -4.89 8.92
CA LEU A 166 19.55 -5.73 8.58
C LEU A 166 18.30 -4.88 8.49
N PHE A 167 17.51 -5.12 7.45
CA PHE A 167 16.29 -4.38 7.16
C PHE A 167 15.11 -5.35 7.01
N GLU A 168 13.99 -5.02 7.64
CA GLU A 168 12.72 -5.70 7.39
C GLU A 168 11.71 -4.71 6.83
N MET A 169 10.99 -5.12 5.78
CA MET A 169 9.83 -4.40 5.31
C MET A 169 8.63 -4.69 6.20
N GLY A 170 8.13 -3.65 6.86
CA GLY A 170 6.94 -3.72 7.70
C GLY A 170 5.68 -3.39 6.90
N GLY A 171 4.83 -4.39 6.68
CA GLY A 171 3.53 -4.21 6.01
C GLY A 171 3.61 -4.07 4.49
N THR A 172 2.64 -3.38 3.90
CA THR A 172 2.50 -3.19 2.44
C THR A 172 2.35 -1.70 2.09
N HIS A 173 2.74 -1.33 0.87
CA HIS A 173 2.50 0.02 0.37
C HIS A 173 1.10 0.09 -0.26
N THR A 174 0.10 0.35 0.58
CA THR A 174 -1.29 0.51 0.15
C THR A 174 -1.93 1.74 0.81
N PRO A 175 -2.84 2.45 0.13
CA PRO A 175 -3.56 3.58 0.71
C PRO A 175 -4.57 3.18 1.79
N ALA A 176 -5.11 1.96 1.72
CA ALA A 176 -6.17 1.54 2.64
C ALA A 176 -5.62 1.18 4.02
N ARG A 177 -4.47 0.50 4.05
CA ARG A 177 -3.81 -0.03 5.25
C ARG A 177 -2.29 0.08 5.14
N PRO A 178 -1.76 1.31 5.19
CA PRO A 178 -0.34 1.55 4.93
C PRO A 178 0.52 0.89 6.02
N GLY A 179 1.54 0.17 5.58
CA GLY A 179 2.64 -0.25 6.43
C GLY A 179 2.22 -1.12 7.62
N LEU A 180 2.74 -0.79 8.79
CA LEU A 180 2.54 -1.55 10.04
C LEU A 180 1.15 -1.36 10.68
N SER A 181 0.12 -0.97 9.93
CA SER A 181 -1.23 -0.77 10.47
C SER A 181 -1.91 -2.08 10.89
N ARG A 182 -1.42 -3.23 10.40
CA ARG A 182 -1.95 -4.56 10.75
C ARG A 182 -1.15 -5.19 11.88
N ILE A 183 -1.89 -5.71 12.87
CA ILE A 183 -1.28 -6.25 14.09
C ILE A 183 -0.39 -7.46 13.83
N ASP A 184 -0.73 -8.31 12.85
CA ASP A 184 0.09 -9.46 12.45
C ASP A 184 1.41 -9.04 11.79
N ALA A 185 1.41 -7.96 11.01
CA ALA A 185 2.62 -7.36 10.44
C ALA A 185 3.54 -6.82 11.55
N VAL A 186 2.97 -6.15 12.56
CA VAL A 186 3.70 -5.70 13.76
C VAL A 186 4.32 -6.89 14.49
N TRP A 187 3.54 -7.92 14.81
CA TRP A 187 4.05 -9.10 15.53
C TRP A 187 5.15 -9.83 14.77
N ARG A 188 4.98 -10.02 13.47
CA ARG A 188 5.99 -10.67 12.61
C ARG A 188 7.30 -9.88 12.59
N THR A 189 7.20 -8.56 12.50
CA THR A 189 8.37 -7.66 12.49
C THR A 189 9.13 -7.74 13.82
N ILE A 190 8.41 -7.65 14.95
CA ILE A 190 9.01 -7.76 16.29
C ILE A 190 9.67 -9.13 16.47
N ALA A 191 9.01 -10.22 16.06
CA ALA A 191 9.55 -11.57 16.18
C ALA A 191 10.85 -11.74 15.37
N LYS A 192 10.88 -11.27 14.12
CA LYS A 192 12.09 -11.29 13.29
C LYS A 192 13.23 -10.49 13.90
N ALA A 193 12.93 -9.29 14.40
CA ALA A 193 13.91 -8.43 15.06
C ALA A 193 14.49 -9.11 16.31
N ALA A 194 13.64 -9.71 17.15
CA ALA A 194 14.08 -10.42 18.34
C ALA A 194 15.01 -11.61 18.01
N ILE A 195 14.69 -12.38 16.98
CA ILE A 195 15.54 -13.49 16.51
C ILE A 195 16.87 -12.97 15.96
N ALA A 196 16.85 -11.89 15.18
CA ALA A 196 18.08 -11.26 14.68
C ALA A 196 19.02 -10.84 15.82
N ASN A 197 18.45 -10.29 16.90
CA ASN A 197 19.18 -9.86 18.08
C ASN A 197 19.81 -11.03 18.85
N ILE A 198 19.05 -12.13 19.03
CA ILE A 198 19.50 -13.35 19.73
C ILE A 198 20.65 -14.03 18.97
N ASP A 199 20.46 -14.30 17.66
CA ASP A 199 21.42 -15.11 16.89
C ASP A 199 22.71 -14.36 16.55
N ARG A 200 22.70 -13.02 16.52
CA ARG A 200 23.83 -12.19 16.07
C ARG A 200 24.42 -11.25 17.12
N GLY A 201 23.99 -11.35 18.38
CA GLY A 201 24.62 -10.64 19.49
C GLY A 201 24.50 -9.12 19.39
N ALA A 202 23.33 -8.60 19.75
CA ALA A 202 22.98 -7.16 19.75
C ALA A 202 22.84 -6.50 18.37
N ALA A 203 22.70 -7.31 17.30
CA ALA A 203 22.25 -6.82 16.00
C ALA A 203 20.79 -6.34 16.12
N THR A 204 20.56 -5.08 15.80
CA THR A 204 19.22 -4.48 15.75
C THR A 204 18.74 -4.39 14.31
N LEU A 205 17.43 -4.38 14.14
CA LEU A 205 16.81 -4.35 12.83
C LEU A 205 16.22 -2.97 12.54
N ILE A 206 16.46 -2.45 11.35
CA ILE A 206 15.81 -1.24 10.83
C ILE A 206 14.56 -1.66 10.06
N VAL A 207 13.40 -1.09 10.41
CA VAL A 207 12.15 -1.42 9.73
C VAL A 207 11.86 -0.37 8.66
N LEU A 208 11.64 -0.80 7.42
CA LEU A 208 11.22 0.04 6.31
C LEU A 208 9.73 -0.15 6.09
N THR A 209 8.95 0.93 6.06
CA THR A 209 7.49 0.84 5.93
C THR A 209 6.96 2.01 5.10
N SER A 210 5.67 2.00 4.79
CA SER A 210 4.99 3.18 4.24
C SER A 210 3.88 3.59 5.19
N GLY A 211 3.84 4.85 5.61
CA GLY A 211 2.98 5.31 6.69
C GLY A 211 3.55 4.97 8.07
N THR A 212 3.51 5.94 8.98
CA THR A 212 4.13 5.80 10.31
C THR A 212 3.18 5.14 11.31
N VAL A 213 3.69 4.19 12.10
CA VAL A 213 2.95 3.62 13.25
C VAL A 213 3.51 4.18 14.55
N ARG A 214 2.66 4.79 15.36
CA ARG A 214 3.00 5.31 16.69
C ARG A 214 2.21 4.58 17.76
N GLY A 215 2.92 3.96 18.71
CA GLY A 215 2.36 3.37 19.93
C GLY A 215 2.21 1.84 19.90
N GLY A 216 1.86 1.30 21.07
CA GLY A 216 1.60 -0.13 21.25
C GLY A 216 2.87 -1.01 21.30
N PRO A 217 2.78 -2.30 20.95
CA PRO A 217 3.89 -3.26 21.05
C PRO A 217 5.15 -2.85 20.29
N LEU A 218 5.00 -2.12 19.18
CA LEU A 218 6.13 -1.63 18.38
C LEU A 218 6.98 -0.64 19.18
N ALA A 219 6.36 0.27 19.94
CA ALA A 219 7.08 1.22 20.77
C ALA A 219 7.89 0.52 21.88
N ALA A 220 7.37 -0.57 22.44
CA ALA A 220 8.11 -1.37 23.42
C ALA A 220 9.31 -2.09 22.79
N ALA A 221 9.18 -2.58 21.55
CA ALA A 221 10.26 -3.22 20.81
C ALA A 221 11.35 -2.24 20.31
N MET A 222 11.05 -0.94 20.28
CA MET A 222 11.97 0.15 19.93
C MET A 222 12.54 0.88 21.16
N ALA A 223 12.21 0.44 22.38
CA ALA A 223 12.77 1.03 23.59
C ALA A 223 14.29 0.79 23.67
N ASP A 224 14.96 1.44 24.63
CA ASP A 224 16.41 1.28 24.83
C ASP A 224 16.80 -0.21 24.95
N ALA A 225 17.84 -0.62 24.21
CA ALA A 225 18.26 -2.00 23.99
C ALA A 225 17.21 -2.95 23.34
N GLY A 226 16.16 -2.40 22.73
CA GLY A 226 15.15 -3.14 21.98
C GLY A 226 15.69 -3.75 20.68
N PRO A 227 15.06 -4.82 20.16
CA PRO A 227 15.53 -5.49 18.95
C PRO A 227 15.32 -4.68 17.66
N ILE A 228 14.47 -3.65 17.69
CA ILE A 228 14.22 -2.75 16.56
C ILE A 228 14.92 -1.42 16.84
N GLU A 229 15.80 -1.02 15.93
CA GLU A 229 16.57 0.22 16.05
C GLU A 229 15.70 1.44 15.73
N THR A 230 15.04 1.40 14.58
CA THR A 230 14.21 2.50 14.11
C THR A 230 13.20 2.00 13.07
N VAL A 231 12.19 2.83 12.81
CA VAL A 231 11.18 2.61 11.77
C VAL A 231 11.21 3.79 10.81
N ILE A 232 11.53 3.52 9.55
CA ILE A 232 11.63 4.52 8.48
C ILE A 232 10.41 4.38 7.58
N ASP A 233 9.64 5.46 7.47
CA ASP A 233 8.62 5.61 6.45
C ASP A 233 9.28 6.06 5.15
N VAL A 234 9.39 5.13 4.19
CA VAL A 234 10.14 5.30 2.95
C VAL A 234 9.50 6.30 1.99
N THR A 235 8.28 6.74 2.27
CA THR A 235 7.52 7.68 1.43
C THR A 235 7.76 9.15 1.80
N ARG A 236 8.51 9.41 2.88
CA ARG A 236 8.78 10.76 3.36
C ARG A 236 9.99 11.37 2.67
N ASP A 237 9.92 12.66 2.40
CA ASP A 237 11.03 13.42 1.81
C ASP A 237 12.31 13.39 2.67
N ASP A 238 12.16 13.26 4.01
CA ASP A 238 13.26 13.19 4.97
C ASP A 238 13.73 11.75 5.27
N ALA A 239 13.30 10.74 4.49
CA ALA A 239 13.59 9.33 4.78
C ALA A 239 15.09 9.01 4.74
N VAL A 240 15.84 9.58 3.79
CA VAL A 240 17.31 9.39 3.68
C VAL A 240 18.02 9.94 4.92
N GLU A 241 17.69 11.16 5.33
CA GLU A 241 18.30 11.82 6.49
C GLU A 241 18.04 11.03 7.78
N ARG A 242 16.82 10.52 7.95
CA ARG A 242 16.45 9.69 9.11
C ARG A 242 17.20 8.37 9.13
N LEU A 243 17.32 7.72 7.97
CA LEU A 243 18.06 6.47 7.85
C LEU A 243 19.54 6.67 8.19
N LEU A 244 20.14 7.77 7.73
CA LEU A 244 21.53 8.11 8.06
C LEU A 244 21.73 8.50 9.53
N SER A 245 20.75 9.17 10.14
CA SER A 245 20.81 9.58 11.54
C SER A 245 20.78 8.38 12.49
N ALA A 246 20.04 7.33 12.15
CA ALA A 246 20.07 6.05 12.87
C ALA A 246 21.49 5.44 12.93
N ASN A 247 22.37 5.77 11.98
CA ASN A 247 23.74 5.27 11.95
C ASN A 247 24.67 5.94 12.97
N THR A 248 24.30 7.08 13.56
CA THR A 248 25.23 7.92 14.35
C THR A 248 25.07 7.76 15.87
N GLU A 249 24.00 7.11 16.35
CA GLU A 249 23.67 7.02 17.79
C GLU A 249 24.32 5.84 18.53
N ARG A 250 25.48 5.33 18.07
CA ARG A 250 26.30 4.36 18.84
C ARG A 250 27.78 4.72 18.91
#